data_AF-A0A349AMJ3-F1
#
_entry.id   AF-A0A349AMJ3-F1
#
_cell.length_a   1.000
_cell.length_b   1.000
_cell.length_c   1.000
_cell.angle_alpha   90.00
_cell.angle_beta   90.00
_cell.angle_gamma   90.00
#
_symmetry.space_group_name_H-M   'P 1'
#
loop_
_entity.id
_entity.type
_entity.pdbx_description
1 polymer ?
#
loop_
_entity_poly.entity_id
_entity_poly.type
_entity_poly.pdbx_seq_one_letter_code
_entity_poly.pdbx_strand_id
1 'polypeptide(L)' 'MRRKILFGMIGGAVFLIIGFILGLITGINIGGNYFTDFEFGGVRGYEAAGKIGGVSGAVLGTAVGVLLGVKLAGRSGK' A
#
# COMPACT_ATOMS: atom_id res chain seq x y z
N MET A 1 -19.16 -13.31 -12.09
CA MET A 1 -18.62 -13.34 -10.71
C MET A 1 -17.15 -13.73 -10.66
N ARG A 2 -16.76 -14.94 -11.13
CA ARG A 2 -15.36 -15.43 -11.11
C ARG A 2 -14.32 -14.44 -11.66
N ARG A 3 -14.61 -13.81 -12.80
CA ARG A 3 -13.71 -12.80 -13.42
C ARG A 3 -13.47 -11.57 -12.53
N LYS A 4 -14.50 -11.05 -11.85
CA LYS A 4 -14.35 -9.89 -10.97
C LYS A 4 -13.47 -10.21 -9.76
N ILE A 5 -13.61 -11.42 -9.21
CA ILE A 5 -12.78 -11.90 -8.11
C ILE A 5 -11.33 -12.01 -8.57
N LEU A 6 -11.07 -12.65 -9.72
CA LEU A 6 -9.71 -12.82 -10.24
C LEU A 6 -9.01 -11.46 -10.48
N PHE A 7 -9.66 -10.54 -11.19
CA PHE A 7 -9.08 -9.23 -11.45
C PHE A 7 -8.94 -8.38 -10.18
N GLY A 8 -9.88 -8.52 -9.23
CA GLY A 8 -9.77 -7.90 -7.91
C GLY A 8 -8.55 -8.41 -7.15
N MET A 9 -8.29 -9.72 -7.15
CA MET A 9 -7.11 -10.31 -6.52
C MET A 9 -5.81 -9.87 -7.19
N ILE A 10 -5.75 -9.87 -8.52
CA ILE A 10 -4.57 -9.42 -9.28
C ILE A 10 -4.31 -7.94 -9.00
N GLY A 11 -5.35 -7.09 -9.11
CA GLY A 11 -5.24 -5.66 -8.82
C GLY A 11 -4.80 -5.41 -7.37
N GLY A 12 -5.40 -6.12 -6.41
CA GLY A 12 -5.02 -6.05 -5.00
C GLY A 12 -3.56 -6.43 -4.75
N ALA A 13 -3.08 -7.52 -5.35
CA ALA A 13 -1.69 -7.97 -5.19
C ALA A 13 -0.68 -7.01 -5.82
N VAL A 14 -0.96 -6.48 -7.02
CA VAL A 14 -0.08 -5.51 -7.69
C VAL A 14 0.00 -4.22 -6.88
N PHE A 15 -1.13 -3.67 -6.46
CA PHE A 15 -1.14 -2.43 -5.69
C PHE A 15 -0.73 -2.60 -4.23
N LEU A 16 -0.75 -3.82 -3.67
CA LEU A 16 -0.13 -4.12 -2.38
C LEU A 16 1.36 -3.75 -2.43
N ILE A 17 2.07 -4.24 -3.44
CA ILE A 17 3.51 -4.02 -3.59
C ILE A 17 3.80 -2.54 -3.87
N ILE A 18 3.06 -1.94 -4.81
CA ILE A 18 3.22 -0.51 -5.14
C ILE A 18 2.94 0.36 -3.92
N GLY A 19 1.83 0.11 -3.23
CA GLY A 19 1.42 0.82 -2.02
C GLY A 19 2.44 0.67 -0.90
N PHE A 20 2.97 -0.53 -0.68
CA PHE A 20 4.04 -0.77 0.29
C PHE A 20 5.28 0.08 0.00
N ILE A 21 5.77 0.07 -1.24
CA ILE A 21 6.96 0.82 -1.64
C ILE A 21 6.74 2.33 -1.47
N LEU A 22 5.62 2.86 -1.98
CA LEU A 22 5.31 4.29 -1.88
C LEU A 22 5.12 4.72 -0.42
N GLY A 23 4.42 3.89 0.37
CA GLY A 23 4.23 4.12 1.79
C GLY A 23 5.55 4.11 2.57
N LEU A 24 6.44 3.17 2.26
CA LEU A 24 7.76 3.07 2.89
C LEU A 24 8.61 4.31 2.57
N ILE A 25 8.68 4.72 1.30
CA ILE A 25 9.42 5.93 0.89
C ILE A 25 8.84 7.17 1.58
N THR A 26 7.51 7.30 1.61
CA THR A 26 6.84 8.43 2.27
C THR A 26 7.13 8.43 3.77
N GLY A 27 7.02 7.27 4.43
CA GLY A 27 7.30 7.10 5.85
C GLY A 27 8.75 7.42 6.19
N ILE A 28 9.73 6.96 5.39
CA ILE A 28 11.15 7.29 5.55
C ILE A 28 11.35 8.81 5.47
N ASN A 29 10.79 9.47 4.47
CA ASN A 29 10.92 10.92 4.33
C ASN A 29 10.28 11.68 5.50
N ILE A 30 9.13 11.21 6.01
CA ILE A 30 8.48 11.82 7.17
C ILE A 30 9.31 11.62 8.44
N GLY A 31 9.73 10.38 8.72
CA GLY A 31 10.50 10.05 9.91
C GLY A 31 11.92 10.60 9.92
N GLY A 32 12.56 10.70 8.75
CA GLY A 32 13.90 11.24 8.62
C GLY A 32 13.98 12.76 8.73
N ASN A 33 12.91 13.48 8.41
CA ASN A 33 12.92 14.95 8.38
C ASN A 33 12.10 15.61 9.49
N TYR A 34 11.02 14.99 9.96
CA TYR A 34 10.08 15.62 10.90
C TYR A 34 9.93 14.88 12.23
N PHE A 35 10.09 13.55 12.23
CA PHE A 35 9.90 12.70 13.40
C PHE A 35 11.16 11.90 13.73
N THR A 36 12.32 12.56 13.74
CA THR A 36 13.63 11.92 13.92
C THR A 36 13.77 11.18 15.25
N ASP A 37 13.08 11.65 16.29
CA ASP A 37 13.11 11.06 17.62
C ASP A 37 11.99 10.03 17.88
N PHE A 38 11.08 9.83 16.93
CA PHE A 38 9.95 8.91 17.08
C PHE A 38 10.41 7.45 17.10
N GLU A 39 9.98 6.69 18.11
CA GLU A 39 10.35 5.29 18.29
C GLU A 39 9.15 4.36 18.10
N PHE A 40 9.38 3.27 17.36
CA PHE A 40 8.37 2.22 17.16
C PHE A 40 9.05 0.88 16.87
N GLY A 41 8.68 -0.15 17.63
CA GLY A 41 9.17 -1.52 17.40
C GLY A 41 10.70 -1.66 17.48
N GLY A 42 11.33 -0.96 18.42
CA GLY A 42 12.77 -1.02 18.68
C GLY A 42 13.66 -0.28 17.66
N VAL A 43 13.06 0.50 16.76
CA VAL A 43 13.78 1.37 15.82
C VAL A 43 13.26 2.80 15.94
N ARG A 44 14.00 3.76 15.38
CA ARG A 44 13.73 5.19 15.54
C ARG A 44 13.72 5.95 14.20
N GLY A 45 13.03 7.08 14.20
CA GLY A 45 13.04 8.05 13.12
C GLY A 45 12.55 7.48 11.79
N TYR A 46 13.40 7.56 10.78
CA TYR A 46 13.08 7.13 9.42
C TYR A 46 12.71 5.64 9.32
N GLU A 47 13.32 4.76 10.13
CA GLU A 47 13.00 3.33 10.11
C GLU A 47 11.64 3.04 10.74
N ALA A 48 11.34 3.70 11.86
CA ALA A 48 10.08 3.58 12.58
C ALA A 48 8.91 4.04 11.70
N ALA A 49 9.01 5.26 11.18
CA ALA A 49 7.98 5.83 10.29
C ALA A 49 7.92 5.09 8.94
N GLY A 50 9.05 4.63 8.41
CA GLY A 50 9.13 3.81 7.18
C GLY A 50 8.36 2.49 7.30
N LYS A 51 8.50 1.78 8.43
CA LYS A 51 7.72 0.55 8.70
C LYS A 51 6.22 0.82 8.73
N ILE A 52 5.80 1.87 9.45
CA ILE A 52 4.38 2.27 9.53
C ILE A 52 3.86 2.69 8.16
N GLY A 53 4.63 3.49 7.43
CA GLY A 53 4.31 3.94 6.08
C GLY A 53 4.16 2.77 5.12
N GLY A 54 5.07 1.79 5.15
CA GLY A 54 4.98 0.59 4.33
C GLY A 54 3.71 -0.22 4.58
N VAL A 55 3.38 -0.49 5.85
CA VAL A 55 2.17 -1.25 6.21
C VAL A 55 0.90 -0.49 5.82
N SER A 56 0.80 0.79 6.16
CA SER A 56 -0.36 1.61 5.80
C SER A 56 -0.52 1.75 4.29
N GLY A 57 0.58 1.99 3.56
CA GLY A 57 0.62 2.04 2.11
C GLY A 57 0.20 0.73 1.46
N ALA A 58 0.63 -0.42 1.98
CA ALA A 58 0.21 -1.73 1.49
C ALA A 58 -1.30 -1.94 1.63
N VAL A 59 -1.87 -1.61 2.80
CA VAL A 59 -3.31 -1.74 3.07
C VAL A 59 -4.13 -0.85 2.12
N LEU A 60 -3.75 0.42 2.00
CA LEU A 60 -4.42 1.37 1.12
C LEU A 60 -4.27 0.98 -0.35
N GLY A 61 -3.07 0.56 -0.75
CA GLY A 61 -2.75 0.07 -2.08
C GLY A 61 -3.63 -1.12 -2.45
N THR A 62 -3.69 -2.16 -1.61
CA THR A 62 -4.54 -3.32 -1.85
C THR A 62 -6.01 -2.93 -2.01
N ALA A 63 -6.54 -2.05 -1.14
CA ALA A 63 -7.92 -1.59 -1.23
C ALA A 63 -8.20 -0.92 -2.59
N VAL A 64 -7.33 0.00 -3.01
CA VAL A 64 -7.42 0.67 -4.32
C VAL A 64 -7.31 -0.34 -5.47
N GLY A 65 -6.34 -1.25 -5.41
CA GLY A 65 -6.11 -2.28 -6.42
C GLY A 65 -7.29 -3.21 -6.62
N VAL A 66 -7.92 -3.66 -5.53
CA VAL A 66 -9.13 -4.49 -5.58
C VAL A 66 -10.27 -3.73 -6.26
N LEU A 67 -10.52 -2.49 -5.86
CA LEU A 67 -11.58 -1.66 -6.45
C LEU A 67 -11.36 -1.44 -7.95
N LEU A 68 -10.13 -1.11 -8.36
CA LEU A 68 -9.76 -0.92 -9.76
C LEU A 68 -9.89 -2.23 -10.56
N GLY A 69 -9.39 -3.34 -10.03
CA GLY A 69 -9.47 -4.65 -10.67
C GLY A 69 -10.91 -5.10 -10.91
N VAL A 70 -11.78 -4.97 -9.90
CA VAL A 70 -13.21 -5.27 -10.01
C VAL A 70 -13.89 -4.37 -11.05
N LYS A 71 -13.57 -3.08 -11.06
CA LYS A 71 -14.13 -2.10 -12.01
C LYS A 71 -13.72 -2.41 -13.45
N LEU A 72 -12.46 -2.77 -13.69
CA LEU A 72 -11.96 -3.16 -15.02
C LEU A 72 -12.63 -4.44 -15.54
N ALA A 73 -12.77 -5.45 -14.69
CA ALA A 73 -13.48 -6.68 -15.06
C ALA A 73 -14.96 -6.44 -15.39
N GLY A 74 -15.60 -5.44 -14.78
CA GLY A 74 -16.96 -5.04 -15.09
C GLY A 74 -17.12 -4.31 -16.43
N ARG A 75 -16.09 -3.60 -16.88
CA ARG A 75 -16.10 -2.87 -18.16
C ARG A 75 -15.87 -3.78 -19.36
N SER A 76 -15.00 -4.78 -19.22
CA SER A 76 -14.61 -5.67 -20.32
C SER A 76 -15.61 -6.84 -20.55
N GLY A 77 -16.76 -6.83 -19.88
CA GLY A 77 -17.87 -7.76 -20.12
C GLY A 77 -19.14 -7.10 -20.67
N LYS A 78 -19.05 -5.82 -21.04
CA LYS A 78 -19.97 -5.16 -21.97
C LYS A 78 -19.33 -5.19 -23.36
#